data_AF-C5KGY2-F1
#
_entry.id   AF-C5KGY2-F1
#
_cell.length_a   1.000
_cell.length_b   1.000
_cell.length_c   1.000
_cell.angle_alpha   90.00
_cell.angle_beta   90.00
_cell.angle_gamma   90.00
#
_symmetry.space_group_name_H-M   'P 1'
#
loop_
_entity.id
_entity.type
_entity.pdbx_description
1 polymer ?
#
loop_
_entity_poly.entity_id
_entity_poly.type
_entity_poly.pdbx_seq_one_letter_code
_entity_poly.pdbx_strand_id
1 'polypeptide(L)'
;MAPPKPWQVPSSSTTVTQPADADQQADPPETTIAPLPTSPTTSMYPSGYGMYGGGGGATGLYGGGGGLFGGYGGGLYSGGAYGYPGGLMGAPGHQQDLWFTQTAESLGRFNQMLEMHTMFLDQIYHHCGMIYARAGDLVSWLRGVLNYVKSGKLEEKNIELILGRLGQSHRTPQDELTAIRRRVRVLAGFLGRRYKFYIPRRNWWPWKQKIAHQRQAISRRRKHIWPRYSDPDEQRAGDIRSDPGPSVRFKVHDMNLSLKRLWVYGRLLRKKQLQDAIDWMEALCRPSAKPVRDLLYRARTRMVDHHGYDPARLYISRIWTERGPRVMSIHQQRAGYYFRKKKLQNMMQLVVREMPMNEYFHKVYIMKEVPRSVTLDMRMALRDGRAPKSYEREWAPYITAESRIWHRRGMQFEDHMRRFDYYQTRREWIDKYASSFHRDEQEAREARGLPPLAPTELY
;
A
#
# COMPACT_ATOMS: atom_id res chain seq x y z
N MET A 1 -23.84 11.54 1.81
CA MET A 1 -23.81 10.51 2.85
C MET A 1 -22.37 10.14 3.14
N ALA A 2 -21.97 10.10 4.41
CA ALA A 2 -20.73 9.47 4.83
C ALA A 2 -21.02 8.01 5.21
N PRO A 3 -20.08 7.08 5.01
CA PRO A 3 -20.33 5.66 5.24
C PRO A 3 -20.29 5.30 6.74
N PRO A 4 -21.28 4.58 7.29
CA PRO A 4 -21.14 3.83 8.54
C PRO A 4 -20.02 2.79 8.46
N LYS A 5 -19.41 2.46 9.60
CA LYS A 5 -18.19 1.64 9.68
C LYS A 5 -18.52 0.15 9.89
N PRO A 6 -17.96 -0.78 9.11
CA PRO A 6 -18.35 -2.19 9.16
C PRO A 6 -17.46 -3.08 10.07
N TRP A 7 -17.03 -2.62 11.25
CA TRP A 7 -16.13 -3.41 12.11
C TRP A 7 -16.60 -3.67 13.53
N GLN A 8 -17.92 -3.80 13.75
CA GLN A 8 -18.42 -4.55 14.89
C GLN A 8 -19.17 -5.77 14.37
N VAL A 9 -18.60 -6.94 14.66
CA VAL A 9 -19.26 -8.24 14.48
C VAL A 9 -19.99 -8.49 15.80
N PRO A 10 -21.33 -8.49 15.85
CA PRO A 10 -22.01 -9.15 16.95
C PRO A 10 -21.77 -10.65 16.76
N SER A 11 -21.14 -11.29 17.75
CA SER A 11 -21.18 -12.75 17.89
C SER A 11 -22.65 -13.15 17.95
N SER A 12 -23.13 -13.84 16.91
CA SER A 12 -24.48 -14.40 16.87
C SER A 12 -24.62 -15.45 17.97
N SER A 13 -25.19 -15.07 19.13
CA SER A 13 -25.72 -16.02 20.09
C SER A 13 -27.07 -16.50 19.58
N THR A 14 -27.12 -17.76 19.19
CA THR A 14 -28.35 -18.49 18.87
C THR A 14 -29.16 -18.62 20.16
N THR A 15 -30.17 -17.77 20.34
CA THR A 15 -31.13 -17.90 21.44
C THR A 15 -32.13 -18.98 21.08
N VAL A 16 -32.05 -20.11 21.80
CA VAL A 16 -33.08 -21.15 21.82
C VAL A 16 -34.23 -20.63 22.68
N THR A 17 -35.40 -20.51 22.08
CA THR A 17 -36.65 -20.13 22.74
C THR A 17 -37.15 -21.29 23.60
N GLN A 18 -37.29 -21.08 24.92
CA GLN A 18 -38.15 -21.89 25.79
C GLN A 18 -39.29 -21.00 26.32
N PRO A 19 -40.53 -21.51 26.42
CA PRO A 19 -41.67 -20.72 26.83
C PRO A 19 -41.85 -20.67 28.35
N ALA A 20 -42.61 -19.63 28.72
CA ALA A 20 -43.06 -19.16 30.02
C ALA A 20 -43.48 -20.21 31.06
N ASP A 21 -43.25 -19.85 32.33
CA ASP A 21 -44.22 -20.06 33.40
C ASP A 21 -44.25 -18.82 34.32
N ALA A 22 -45.45 -18.44 34.70
CA ALA A 22 -45.80 -17.35 35.59
C ALA A 22 -45.83 -17.81 37.05
N ASP A 23 -45.45 -16.96 38.01
CA ASP A 23 -46.37 -16.49 39.06
C ASP A 23 -45.71 -15.58 40.13
N GLN A 24 -46.50 -14.57 40.52
CA GLN A 24 -46.72 -14.04 41.88
C GLN A 24 -45.71 -13.11 42.60
N GLN A 25 -46.17 -11.85 42.71
CA GLN A 25 -46.60 -11.19 43.97
C GLN A 25 -45.70 -10.12 44.61
N ALA A 26 -46.37 -9.06 45.07
CA ALA A 26 -45.91 -7.74 45.44
C ALA A 26 -45.58 -7.58 46.94
N ASP A 27 -44.59 -6.74 47.29
CA ASP A 27 -44.74 -5.45 48.02
C ASP A 27 -43.37 -4.85 48.48
N PRO A 28 -43.28 -3.54 48.83
CA PRO A 28 -42.03 -2.75 48.95
C PRO A 28 -41.72 -2.31 50.41
N PRO A 29 -40.89 -1.27 50.67
CA PRO A 29 -39.43 -1.22 50.58
C PRO A 29 -38.77 -0.94 51.96
N GLU A 30 -37.55 -1.43 52.22
CA GLU A 30 -36.74 -0.94 53.35
C GLU A 30 -35.33 -0.54 52.93
N THR A 31 -34.98 0.66 53.38
CA THR A 31 -33.71 1.34 53.18
C THR A 31 -32.77 0.87 54.29
N THR A 32 -31.62 0.28 53.94
CA THR A 32 -30.56 0.06 54.94
C THR A 32 -29.19 0.26 54.30
N ILE A 33 -28.47 1.24 54.85
CA ILE A 33 -27.08 1.58 54.59
C ILE A 33 -26.21 0.68 55.47
N ALA A 34 -25.25 -0.08 54.91
CA ALA A 34 -23.91 -0.41 55.46
C ALA A 34 -23.16 -1.39 54.48
N PRO A 35 -21.89 -1.76 54.70
CA PRO A 35 -20.74 -1.29 53.91
C PRO A 35 -20.06 -2.38 53.06
N LEU A 36 -19.12 -1.94 52.22
CA LEU A 36 -18.25 -2.74 51.35
C LEU A 36 -17.64 -4.00 52.00
N PRO A 37 -17.58 -5.12 51.26
CA PRO A 37 -16.56 -6.15 51.47
C PRO A 37 -15.40 -5.99 50.47
N THR A 38 -14.20 -5.96 51.03
CA THR A 38 -12.91 -6.12 50.36
C THR A 38 -12.78 -7.50 49.73
N SER A 39 -12.48 -7.57 48.42
CA SER A 39 -12.14 -8.82 47.75
C SER A 39 -10.64 -9.15 47.91
N PRO A 40 -10.29 -10.40 48.28
CA PRO A 40 -8.90 -10.82 48.44
C PRO A 40 -8.22 -11.13 47.09
N THR A 41 -6.98 -10.65 46.99
CA THR A 41 -5.95 -11.05 46.04
C THR A 41 -5.72 -12.56 46.11
N THR A 42 -5.95 -13.28 45.00
CA THR A 42 -5.48 -14.66 44.85
C THR A 42 -4.64 -14.78 43.59
N SER A 43 -3.33 -14.76 43.78
CA SER A 43 -2.34 -15.25 42.82
C SER A 43 -2.19 -16.76 43.03
N MET A 44 -2.44 -17.57 42.00
CA MET A 44 -1.88 -18.92 41.94
C MET A 44 -1.51 -19.27 40.50
N TYR A 45 -0.20 -19.37 40.28
CA TYR A 45 0.38 -20.18 39.22
C TYR A 45 0.06 -21.66 39.46
N PRO A 46 0.03 -22.47 38.38
CA PRO A 46 0.63 -23.79 38.44
C PRO A 46 1.78 -23.89 37.43
N SER A 47 2.95 -24.12 38.00
CA SER A 47 4.11 -24.75 37.39
C SER A 47 3.94 -26.27 37.50
N GLY A 48 4.34 -27.03 36.49
CA GLY A 48 4.77 -28.42 36.68
C GLY A 48 4.41 -29.42 35.58
N TYR A 49 5.42 -30.21 35.21
CA TYR A 49 5.45 -31.40 34.34
C TYR A 49 5.55 -31.15 32.82
N GLY A 50 6.47 -31.76 32.07
CA GLY A 50 7.54 -32.73 32.35
C GLY A 50 8.23 -33.00 30.99
N MET A 51 9.56 -32.86 30.90
CA MET A 51 10.50 -33.99 30.89
C MET A 51 10.11 -35.14 29.94
N TYR A 52 10.66 -35.11 28.73
CA TYR A 52 11.22 -36.30 28.07
C TYR A 52 12.51 -35.90 27.35
N GLY A 53 13.62 -36.44 27.84
CA GLY A 53 14.92 -36.41 27.19
C GLY A 53 15.18 -37.71 26.42
N GLY A 54 16.29 -37.71 25.69
CA GLY A 54 16.84 -38.85 24.93
C GLY A 54 16.98 -38.46 23.46
N GLY A 55 18.14 -38.14 22.89
CA GLY A 55 19.49 -38.59 23.21
C GLY A 55 19.84 -39.78 22.31
N GLY A 56 20.67 -39.56 21.29
CA GLY A 56 21.20 -40.63 20.44
C GLY A 56 21.84 -40.10 19.16
N GLY A 57 23.17 -40.03 19.13
CA GLY A 57 23.96 -39.80 17.92
C GLY A 57 24.54 -41.11 17.37
N ALA A 58 24.83 -41.12 16.06
CA ALA A 58 25.78 -42.01 15.35
C ALA A 58 25.77 -41.58 13.86
N THR A 59 26.85 -41.02 13.31
CA THR A 59 27.90 -41.68 12.50
C THR A 59 27.42 -42.50 11.28
N GLY A 60 28.00 -42.19 10.10
CA GLY A 60 28.08 -43.06 8.93
C GLY A 60 27.40 -42.47 7.68
N LEU A 61 28.13 -41.92 6.70
CA LEU A 61 28.85 -42.58 5.59
C LEU A 61 28.02 -42.69 4.29
N TYR A 62 28.64 -42.22 3.20
CA TYR A 62 28.58 -42.75 1.82
C TYR A 62 27.52 -42.30 0.78
N GLY A 63 28.06 -41.93 -0.39
CA GLY A 63 27.44 -42.01 -1.74
C GLY A 63 26.89 -40.69 -2.28
N GLY A 64 27.33 -40.07 -3.38
CA GLY A 64 28.14 -40.54 -4.52
C GLY A 64 27.31 -40.50 -5.83
N GLY A 65 27.81 -39.77 -6.84
CA GLY A 65 27.34 -39.80 -8.25
C GLY A 65 26.31 -38.72 -8.61
N GLY A 66 26.45 -37.88 -9.64
CA GLY A 66 27.24 -37.98 -10.89
C GLY A 66 26.32 -38.28 -12.08
N GLY A 67 26.25 -37.38 -13.06
CA GLY A 67 25.63 -37.62 -14.39
C GLY A 67 24.69 -36.49 -14.83
N LEU A 68 25.08 -35.57 -15.72
CA LEU A 68 25.19 -35.63 -17.19
C LEU A 68 23.87 -35.44 -17.96
N PHE A 69 23.84 -34.35 -18.73
CA PHE A 69 23.48 -34.24 -20.16
C PHE A 69 22.22 -34.92 -20.71
N GLY A 70 21.37 -34.07 -21.34
CA GLY A 70 20.96 -34.25 -22.73
C GLY A 70 19.65 -34.99 -22.99
N GLY A 71 18.76 -34.37 -23.79
CA GLY A 71 17.58 -35.05 -24.32
C GLY A 71 16.58 -34.13 -25.00
N TYR A 72 16.83 -33.82 -26.27
CA TYR A 72 15.87 -33.31 -27.25
C TYR A 72 14.86 -34.41 -27.63
N GLY A 73 13.62 -34.02 -27.97
CA GLY A 73 12.59 -34.85 -28.61
C GLY A 73 11.24 -34.71 -27.91
N GLY A 74 10.11 -34.34 -28.53
CA GLY A 74 9.72 -34.40 -29.93
C GLY A 74 8.44 -35.23 -30.02
N GLY A 75 7.33 -34.60 -30.43
CA GLY A 75 6.20 -35.29 -31.08
C GLY A 75 4.95 -35.58 -30.24
N LEU A 76 3.83 -35.61 -30.97
CA LEU A 76 2.50 -36.16 -30.65
C LEU A 76 1.51 -35.20 -29.95
N TYR A 77 0.72 -34.47 -30.74
CA TYR A 77 -0.72 -34.78 -30.88
C TYR A 77 -1.25 -34.12 -32.17
N SER A 78 -1.29 -34.94 -33.21
CA SER A 78 -2.05 -34.76 -34.45
C SER A 78 -3.29 -35.66 -34.34
N GLY A 79 -4.42 -35.17 -34.82
CA GLY A 79 -5.51 -36.02 -35.29
C GLY A 79 -6.87 -35.73 -34.65
N GLY A 80 -7.86 -35.45 -35.50
CA GLY A 80 -9.26 -35.59 -35.10
C GLY A 80 -10.27 -34.73 -35.84
N ALA A 81 -10.17 -34.59 -37.16
CA ALA A 81 -11.29 -34.15 -37.99
C ALA A 81 -12.23 -35.34 -38.21
N TYR A 82 -13.48 -35.24 -37.75
CA TYR A 82 -14.60 -36.02 -38.29
C TYR A 82 -15.83 -35.12 -38.31
N GLY A 83 -16.31 -34.83 -39.53
CA GLY A 83 -17.62 -34.26 -39.75
C GLY A 83 -18.70 -35.33 -39.61
N TYR A 84 -19.87 -34.90 -39.15
CA TYR A 84 -21.14 -35.42 -39.64
C TYR A 84 -22.19 -34.30 -39.60
N PRO A 85 -22.91 -34.06 -40.71
CA PRO A 85 -24.06 -33.18 -40.77
C PRO A 85 -25.34 -33.97 -40.49
N GLY A 86 -26.33 -33.36 -39.83
CA GLY A 86 -27.65 -33.98 -39.67
C GLY A 86 -28.47 -33.34 -38.58
N GLY A 87 -29.46 -32.56 -38.98
CA GLY A 87 -30.36 -31.86 -38.07
C GLY A 87 -31.35 -32.78 -37.37
N LEU A 88 -31.92 -32.27 -36.28
CA LEU A 88 -33.28 -32.59 -35.89
C LEU A 88 -33.89 -31.38 -35.17
N MET A 89 -35.04 -30.93 -35.66
CA MET A 89 -35.94 -30.03 -34.97
C MET A 89 -36.51 -30.70 -33.71
N GLY A 90 -36.76 -29.90 -32.67
CA GLY A 90 -37.89 -30.10 -31.77
C GLY A 90 -37.55 -30.42 -30.32
N ALA A 91 -37.60 -29.41 -29.45
CA ALA A 91 -38.34 -29.40 -28.18
C ALA A 91 -37.88 -28.20 -27.30
N PRO A 92 -38.80 -27.35 -26.82
CA PRO A 92 -38.48 -26.32 -25.85
C PRO A 92 -38.61 -26.89 -24.43
N GLY A 93 -37.53 -26.80 -23.67
CA GLY A 93 -37.58 -26.93 -22.21
C GLY A 93 -36.68 -28.01 -21.65
N HIS A 94 -35.47 -27.62 -21.24
CA HIS A 94 -34.94 -27.94 -19.92
C HIS A 94 -33.72 -27.06 -19.65
N GLN A 95 -33.84 -26.23 -18.62
CA GLN A 95 -32.87 -25.25 -18.16
C GLN A 95 -31.98 -25.90 -17.10
N GLN A 96 -31.16 -26.87 -17.50
CA GLN A 96 -30.08 -27.40 -16.67
C GLN A 96 -28.80 -27.44 -17.52
N ASP A 97 -27.67 -27.12 -16.88
CA ASP A 97 -26.29 -27.13 -17.41
C ASP A 97 -25.70 -25.85 -18.02
N LEU A 98 -25.88 -24.71 -17.35
CA LEU A 98 -25.08 -23.48 -17.57
C LEU A 98 -23.82 -23.36 -16.68
N TRP A 99 -23.52 -24.34 -15.83
CA TRP A 99 -22.34 -24.28 -14.97
C TRP A 99 -21.04 -24.69 -15.68
N PHE A 100 -21.09 -25.61 -16.65
CA PHE A 100 -19.88 -26.07 -17.34
C PHE A 100 -19.40 -25.13 -18.46
N THR A 101 -20.29 -24.32 -19.05
CA THR A 101 -19.94 -23.41 -20.16
C THR A 101 -19.12 -22.20 -19.70
N GLN A 102 -19.36 -21.67 -18.50
CA GLN A 102 -18.53 -20.59 -17.94
C GLN A 102 -17.11 -21.05 -17.61
N THR A 103 -16.93 -22.29 -17.15
CA THR A 103 -15.59 -22.87 -16.95
C THR A 103 -14.84 -23.08 -18.26
N ALA A 104 -15.49 -23.59 -19.30
CA ALA A 104 -14.87 -23.81 -20.60
C ALA A 104 -14.43 -22.49 -21.27
N GLU A 105 -15.28 -21.44 -21.24
CA GLU A 105 -14.90 -20.12 -21.73
C GLU A 105 -13.78 -19.48 -20.89
N SER A 106 -13.78 -19.68 -19.56
CA SER A 106 -12.73 -19.18 -18.69
C SER A 106 -11.37 -19.83 -18.98
N LEU A 107 -11.36 -21.13 -19.31
CA LEU A 107 -10.16 -21.87 -19.71
C LEU A 107 -9.68 -21.43 -21.10
N GLY A 108 -10.58 -21.17 -22.05
CA GLY A 108 -10.22 -20.61 -23.36
C GLY A 108 -9.56 -19.23 -23.24
N ARG A 109 -10.12 -18.33 -22.42
CA ARG A 109 -9.51 -17.01 -22.15
C ARG A 109 -8.17 -17.12 -21.42
N PHE A 110 -8.02 -18.10 -20.53
CA PHE A 110 -6.76 -18.37 -19.86
C PHE A 110 -5.69 -18.83 -20.84
N ASN A 111 -6.04 -19.73 -21.78
CA ASN A 111 -5.10 -20.21 -22.79
C ASN A 111 -4.67 -19.09 -23.74
N GLN A 112 -5.61 -18.26 -24.20
CA GLN A 112 -5.30 -17.08 -25.01
C GLN A 112 -4.42 -16.06 -24.26
N MET A 113 -4.63 -15.90 -22.95
CA MET A 113 -3.79 -15.06 -22.11
C MET A 113 -2.37 -15.64 -22.00
N LEU A 114 -2.21 -16.96 -21.86
CA LEU A 114 -0.91 -17.61 -21.83
C LEU A 114 -0.17 -17.46 -23.17
N GLU A 115 -0.85 -17.63 -24.30
CA GLU A 115 -0.28 -17.40 -25.63
C GLU A 115 0.19 -15.95 -25.84
N MET A 116 -0.57 -14.96 -25.35
CA MET A 116 -0.10 -13.57 -25.41
C MET A 116 1.13 -13.33 -24.50
N HIS A 117 1.20 -13.97 -23.34
CA HIS A 117 2.36 -13.87 -22.47
C HIS A 117 3.61 -14.52 -23.07
N THR A 118 3.48 -15.65 -23.77
CA THR A 118 4.61 -16.28 -24.45
C THR A 118 5.10 -15.43 -25.62
N MET A 119 4.21 -14.86 -26.44
CA MET A 119 4.60 -13.92 -27.50
C MET A 119 5.30 -12.67 -26.95
N PHE A 120 4.81 -12.12 -25.83
CA PHE A 120 5.43 -10.97 -25.19
C PHE A 120 6.83 -11.28 -24.64
N LEU A 121 7.00 -12.47 -24.03
CA LEU A 121 8.30 -12.92 -23.56
C LEU A 121 9.30 -13.14 -24.70
N ASP A 122 8.83 -13.68 -25.83
CA ASP A 122 9.67 -13.87 -27.02
C ASP A 122 10.11 -12.52 -27.63
N GLN A 123 9.21 -11.54 -27.69
CA GLN A 123 9.56 -10.16 -28.09
C GLN A 123 10.57 -9.52 -27.14
N ILE A 124 10.42 -9.70 -25.82
CA ILE A 124 11.41 -9.23 -24.85
C ILE A 124 12.75 -9.92 -25.09
N TYR A 125 12.77 -11.24 -25.27
CA TYR A 125 13.99 -11.99 -25.47
C TYR A 125 14.71 -11.56 -26.75
N HIS A 126 13.97 -11.39 -27.84
CA HIS A 126 14.48 -10.87 -29.10
C HIS A 126 15.04 -9.44 -28.96
N HIS A 127 14.33 -8.54 -28.28
CA HIS A 127 14.82 -7.19 -28.01
C HIS A 127 16.06 -7.19 -27.10
N CYS A 128 16.10 -8.02 -26.07
CA CYS A 128 17.27 -8.19 -25.22
C CYS A 128 18.46 -8.74 -26.00
N GLY A 129 18.23 -9.71 -26.90
CA GLY A 129 19.24 -10.25 -27.82
C GLY A 129 19.82 -9.19 -28.74
N MET A 130 18.96 -8.37 -29.37
CA MET A 130 19.41 -7.25 -30.21
C MET A 130 20.19 -6.19 -29.41
N ILE A 131 19.75 -5.86 -28.19
CA ILE A 131 20.47 -4.91 -27.34
C ILE A 131 21.82 -5.49 -26.92
N TYR A 132 21.89 -6.78 -26.60
CA TYR A 132 23.13 -7.47 -26.24
C TYR A 132 24.12 -7.49 -27.41
N ALA A 133 23.65 -7.84 -28.62
CA ALA A 133 24.46 -7.79 -29.84
C ALA A 133 25.01 -6.38 -30.09
N ARG A 134 24.14 -5.35 -30.05
CA ARG A 134 24.56 -3.94 -30.20
C ARG A 134 25.53 -3.48 -29.11
N ALA A 135 25.38 -3.96 -27.88
CA ALA A 135 26.31 -3.67 -26.80
C ALA A 135 27.67 -4.34 -27.04
N GLY A 136 27.68 -5.57 -27.54
CA GLY A 136 28.90 -6.27 -27.99
C GLY A 136 29.61 -5.52 -29.11
N ASP A 137 28.87 -5.06 -30.11
CA ASP A 137 29.39 -4.25 -31.21
C ASP A 137 29.99 -2.94 -30.70
N LEU A 138 29.30 -2.24 -29.80
CA LEU A 138 29.80 -1.01 -29.19
C LEU A 138 31.09 -1.25 -28.40
N VAL A 139 31.17 -2.34 -27.62
CA VAL A 139 32.37 -2.69 -26.85
C VAL A 139 33.53 -3.04 -27.77
N SER A 140 33.28 -3.79 -28.84
CA SER A 140 34.32 -4.13 -29.83
C SER A 140 34.81 -2.88 -30.56
N TRP A 141 33.91 -1.97 -30.93
CA TRP A 141 34.23 -0.68 -31.53
C TRP A 141 35.06 0.19 -30.58
N LEU A 142 34.66 0.30 -29.31
CA LEU A 142 35.41 1.05 -28.29
C LEU A 142 36.80 0.47 -28.07
N ARG A 143 36.95 -0.86 -28.10
CA ARG A 143 38.27 -1.52 -28.04
C ARG A 143 39.11 -1.18 -29.27
N GLY A 144 38.53 -1.20 -30.46
CA GLY A 144 39.21 -0.79 -31.70
C GLY A 144 39.72 0.65 -31.64
N VAL A 145 38.86 1.58 -31.18
CA VAL A 145 39.23 2.98 -30.98
C VAL A 145 40.32 3.13 -29.92
N LEU A 146 40.21 2.41 -28.79
CA LEU A 146 41.21 2.47 -27.72
C LEU A 146 42.57 1.96 -28.21
N ASN A 147 42.58 0.87 -28.97
CA ASN A 147 43.80 0.32 -29.56
C ASN A 147 44.43 1.30 -30.55
N TYR A 148 43.64 1.96 -31.40
CA TYR A 148 44.13 3.02 -32.28
C TYR A 148 44.77 4.17 -31.52
N VAL A 149 44.12 4.66 -30.46
CA VAL A 149 44.67 5.75 -29.63
C VAL A 149 45.98 5.33 -28.97
N LYS A 150 46.13 4.07 -28.58
CA LYS A 150 47.36 3.55 -27.97
C LYS A 150 48.49 3.33 -28.96
N SER A 151 48.19 2.80 -30.16
CA SER A 151 49.20 2.45 -31.15
C SER A 151 49.63 3.63 -32.04
N GLY A 152 48.79 4.67 -32.15
CA GLY A 152 49.01 5.82 -33.04
C GLY A 152 48.97 5.48 -34.53
N LYS A 153 48.85 4.19 -34.88
CA LYS A 153 48.79 3.66 -36.25
C LYS A 153 47.46 2.94 -36.42
N LEU A 154 46.68 3.40 -37.40
CA LEU A 154 45.43 2.76 -37.83
C LEU A 154 45.84 1.67 -38.82
N GLU A 155 46.01 0.43 -38.35
CA GLU A 155 46.23 -0.71 -39.26
C GLU A 155 44.98 -0.89 -40.13
N GLU A 156 45.15 -0.83 -41.45
CA GLU A 156 44.06 -0.90 -42.44
C GLU A 156 43.16 -2.13 -42.25
N LYS A 157 43.76 -3.25 -41.81
CA LYS A 157 43.06 -4.50 -41.48
C LYS A 157 41.99 -4.36 -40.40
N ASN A 158 42.19 -3.45 -39.43
CA ASN A 158 41.20 -3.19 -38.38
C ASN A 158 40.05 -2.30 -38.88
N ILE A 159 40.27 -1.49 -39.92
CA ILE A 159 39.25 -0.64 -40.53
C ILE A 159 38.29 -1.53 -41.32
N GLU A 160 38.81 -2.39 -42.19
CA GLU A 160 38.00 -3.31 -43.00
C GLU A 160 37.13 -4.22 -42.14
N LEU A 161 37.65 -4.67 -40.99
CA LEU A 161 36.91 -5.53 -40.05
C LEU A 161 35.79 -4.77 -39.32
N ILE A 162 35.97 -3.47 -39.06
CA ILE A 162 34.93 -2.59 -38.50
C ILE A 162 33.88 -2.23 -39.57
N LEU A 163 34.30 -1.96 -40.79
CA LEU A 163 33.42 -1.60 -41.92
C LEU A 163 32.60 -2.80 -42.39
N GLY A 164 33.20 -3.98 -42.48
CA GLY A 164 32.51 -5.23 -42.83
C GLY A 164 31.43 -5.63 -41.81
N ARG A 165 31.59 -5.26 -40.53
CA ARG A 165 30.57 -5.51 -39.49
C ARG A 165 29.46 -4.47 -39.43
N LEU A 166 29.71 -3.25 -39.89
CA LEU A 166 28.70 -2.19 -39.87
C LEU A 166 27.66 -2.33 -40.99
N GLY A 167 27.83 -3.28 -41.90
CA GLY A 167 26.79 -3.81 -42.79
C GLY A 167 26.10 -2.77 -43.67
N GLN A 168 26.67 -1.56 -43.81
CA GLN A 168 26.05 -0.47 -44.52
C GLN A 168 27.09 0.42 -45.20
N SER A 169 26.99 0.42 -46.52
CA SER A 169 26.87 1.61 -47.37
C SER A 169 28.00 1.85 -48.37
N HIS A 170 27.54 2.27 -49.56
CA HIS A 170 28.25 2.85 -50.71
C HIS A 170 29.14 4.07 -50.41
N ARG A 171 29.68 4.21 -49.21
CA ARG A 171 30.55 5.32 -48.85
C ARG A 171 31.99 4.95 -49.10
N THR A 172 32.74 5.90 -49.64
CA THR A 172 34.17 5.71 -49.85
C THR A 172 34.86 5.60 -48.47
N PRO A 173 35.90 4.76 -48.33
CA PRO A 173 36.59 4.55 -47.05
C PRO A 173 37.06 5.86 -46.36
N GLN A 174 37.30 6.91 -47.16
CA GLN A 174 37.72 8.23 -46.69
C GLN A 174 36.59 9.00 -45.97
N ASP A 175 35.34 8.89 -46.41
CA ASP A 175 34.19 9.53 -45.77
C ASP A 175 33.88 8.90 -44.41
N GLU A 176 34.10 7.60 -44.26
CA GLU A 176 33.91 6.91 -42.99
C GLU A 176 35.02 7.23 -41.99
N LEU A 177 36.27 7.34 -42.46
CA LEU A 177 37.38 7.80 -41.64
C LEU A 177 37.15 9.21 -41.10
N THR A 178 36.60 10.13 -41.91
CA THR A 178 36.28 11.49 -41.43
C THR A 178 35.11 11.49 -40.44
N ALA A 179 34.09 10.65 -40.64
CA ALA A 179 32.99 10.48 -39.70
C ALA A 179 33.45 9.88 -38.36
N ILE A 180 34.33 8.87 -38.40
CA ILE A 180 34.94 8.26 -37.21
C ILE A 180 35.79 9.30 -36.47
N ARG A 181 36.64 10.06 -37.17
CA ARG A 181 37.43 11.15 -36.56
C ARG A 181 36.54 12.20 -35.88
N ARG A 182 35.42 12.59 -36.48
CA ARG A 182 34.44 13.52 -35.86
C ARG A 182 33.83 12.90 -34.60
N ARG A 183 33.42 11.63 -34.63
CA ARG A 183 32.83 10.91 -33.48
C ARG A 183 33.84 10.72 -32.35
N VAL A 184 35.08 10.35 -32.67
CA VAL A 184 36.18 10.22 -31.70
C VAL A 184 36.54 11.58 -31.10
N ARG A 185 36.53 12.67 -31.87
CA ARG A 185 36.77 14.03 -31.35
C ARG A 185 35.65 14.48 -30.40
N VAL A 186 34.39 14.17 -30.70
CA VAL A 186 33.25 14.43 -29.79
C VAL A 186 33.40 13.60 -28.51
N LEU A 187 33.69 12.31 -28.62
CA LEU A 187 33.90 11.43 -27.47
C LEU A 187 35.12 11.83 -26.64
N ALA A 188 36.21 12.26 -27.28
CA ALA A 188 37.41 12.79 -26.61
C ALA A 188 37.10 14.13 -25.92
N GLY A 189 36.22 14.98 -26.48
CA GLY A 189 35.70 16.17 -25.78
C GLY A 189 34.87 15.83 -24.54
N PHE A 190 34.11 14.73 -24.58
CA PHE A 190 33.38 14.20 -23.43
C PHE A 190 34.29 13.51 -22.39
N LEU A 191 35.34 12.81 -22.85
CA LEU A 191 36.28 12.07 -22.00
C LEU A 191 37.40 12.95 -21.42
N GLY A 192 37.85 13.98 -22.14
CA GLY A 192 38.82 14.98 -21.69
C GLY A 192 38.25 15.93 -20.64
N ARG A 193 36.92 15.98 -20.48
CA ARG A 193 36.23 16.59 -19.32
C ARG A 193 36.06 15.61 -18.15
N ARG A 194 36.95 14.62 -18.00
CA ARG A 194 37.00 13.72 -16.83
C ARG A 194 37.91 14.24 -15.72
N TYR A 195 37.51 15.33 -15.07
CA TYR A 195 37.73 15.44 -13.63
C TYR A 195 36.37 15.62 -12.95
N LYS A 196 35.99 14.60 -12.19
CA LYS A 196 34.83 14.54 -11.28
C LYS A 196 33.45 14.43 -11.93
N PHE A 197 33.22 13.37 -12.71
CA PHE A 197 31.85 12.85 -12.90
C PHE A 197 31.43 12.05 -11.66
N TYR A 198 31.32 12.73 -10.52
CA TYR A 198 30.53 12.25 -9.40
C TYR A 198 29.08 12.30 -9.87
N ILE A 199 28.47 11.17 -10.24
CA ILE A 199 27.05 11.11 -10.63
C ILE A 199 26.22 11.23 -9.33
N PRO A 200 25.67 12.40 -8.98
CA PRO A 200 24.91 12.55 -7.77
C PRO A 200 23.45 12.20 -8.11
N ARG A 201 22.88 11.24 -7.40
CA ARG A 201 21.49 10.81 -7.56
C ARG A 201 20.48 11.98 -7.49
N ARG A 202 19.49 11.93 -8.39
CA ARG A 202 18.11 12.46 -8.28
C ARG A 202 17.99 13.94 -7.86
N ASN A 203 17.83 14.83 -8.86
CA ASN A 203 17.35 16.24 -8.80
C ASN A 203 18.34 17.36 -9.24
N TRP A 204 19.21 17.13 -10.22
CA TRP A 204 20.27 18.10 -10.57
C TRP A 204 19.84 19.40 -11.25
N TRP A 205 18.57 19.53 -11.61
CA TRP A 205 18.10 20.72 -12.29
C TRP A 205 17.09 21.41 -11.39
N PRO A 206 17.46 22.51 -10.70
CA PRO A 206 16.54 23.31 -9.92
C PRO A 206 15.29 23.68 -10.74
N TRP A 207 15.43 23.86 -12.05
CA TRP A 207 14.28 24.07 -12.94
C TRP A 207 13.39 22.83 -13.08
N LYS A 208 13.90 21.59 -13.11
CA LYS A 208 13.05 20.37 -13.09
C LYS A 208 12.33 20.22 -11.76
N GLN A 209 12.98 20.53 -10.64
CA GLN A 209 12.32 20.57 -9.33
C GLN A 209 11.23 21.64 -9.32
N LYS A 210 11.53 22.86 -9.81
CA LYS A 210 10.56 23.95 -9.94
C LYS A 210 9.37 23.56 -10.80
N ILE A 211 9.58 22.95 -11.97
CA ILE A 211 8.51 22.44 -12.84
C ILE A 211 7.71 21.34 -12.14
N ALA A 212 8.37 20.40 -11.45
CA ALA A 212 7.67 19.35 -10.71
C ALA A 212 6.83 19.93 -9.56
N HIS A 213 7.36 20.90 -8.82
CA HIS A 213 6.63 21.63 -7.78
C HIS A 213 5.47 22.43 -8.35
N GLN A 214 5.66 23.10 -9.49
CA GLN A 214 4.60 23.82 -10.20
C GLN A 214 3.51 22.85 -10.67
N ARG A 215 3.86 21.74 -11.32
CA ARG A 215 2.89 20.71 -11.74
C ARG A 215 2.13 20.13 -10.55
N GLN A 216 2.81 19.87 -9.43
CA GLN A 216 2.15 19.42 -8.21
C GLN A 216 1.25 20.50 -7.61
N ALA A 217 1.67 21.76 -7.59
CA ALA A 217 0.87 22.88 -7.11
C ALA A 217 -0.38 23.09 -7.97
N ILE A 218 -0.24 23.06 -9.30
CA ILE A 218 -1.35 23.13 -10.25
C ILE A 218 -2.28 21.93 -10.05
N SER A 219 -1.74 20.71 -9.91
CA SER A 219 -2.56 19.52 -9.65
C SER A 219 -3.31 19.63 -8.31
N ARG A 220 -2.69 20.17 -7.25
CA ARG A 220 -3.36 20.42 -5.97
C ARG A 220 -4.45 21.47 -6.11
N ARG A 221 -4.19 22.58 -6.79
CA ARG A 221 -5.17 23.64 -7.06
C ARG A 221 -6.36 23.10 -7.84
N ARG A 222 -6.12 22.31 -8.89
CA ARG A 222 -7.20 21.66 -9.67
C ARG A 222 -8.04 20.70 -8.83
N LYS A 223 -7.47 20.05 -7.81
CA LYS A 223 -8.21 19.13 -6.94
C LYS A 223 -9.03 19.81 -5.85
N HIS A 224 -8.67 21.04 -5.46
CA HIS A 224 -9.36 21.74 -4.40
C HIS A 224 -10.52 22.55 -5.00
N ILE A 225 -11.70 22.34 -4.45
CA ILE A 225 -12.84 23.23 -4.62
C ILE A 225 -12.91 24.03 -3.33
N TRP A 226 -12.81 25.35 -3.44
CA TRP A 226 -12.93 26.27 -2.31
C TRP A 226 -14.28 26.98 -2.39
N PRO A 227 -14.90 27.30 -1.25
CA PRO A 227 -16.10 28.12 -1.25
C PRO A 227 -15.79 29.47 -1.91
N ARG A 228 -16.68 29.91 -2.79
CA ARG A 228 -16.53 31.18 -3.54
C ARG A 228 -16.80 32.39 -2.66
N TYR A 229 -17.74 32.23 -1.74
CA TYR A 229 -18.11 33.22 -0.74
C TYR A 229 -17.59 32.78 0.62
N SER A 230 -17.14 33.74 1.42
CA SER A 230 -16.86 33.48 2.82
C SER A 230 -18.16 33.63 3.58
N ASP A 231 -18.58 32.58 4.25
CA ASP A 231 -19.60 32.72 5.27
C ASP A 231 -18.88 33.19 6.57
N PRO A 232 -19.27 34.31 7.20
CA PRO A 232 -18.66 34.75 8.45
C PRO A 232 -18.94 33.79 9.62
N ASP A 233 -20.04 33.04 9.57
CA ASP A 233 -20.47 32.16 10.65
C ASP A 233 -19.78 30.77 10.57
N GLU A 234 -19.33 30.36 9.38
CA GLU A 234 -18.64 29.09 9.18
C GLU A 234 -17.12 29.25 9.08
N GLN A 235 -16.38 28.50 9.90
CA GLN A 235 -14.94 28.41 9.78
C GLN A 235 -14.53 27.86 8.41
N ARG A 236 -13.62 28.56 7.73
CA ARG A 236 -13.07 28.10 6.45
C ARG A 236 -12.26 26.83 6.66
N ALA A 237 -12.48 25.86 5.78
CA ALA A 237 -11.67 24.64 5.73
C ALA A 237 -10.18 24.89 5.44
N GLY A 238 -9.75 26.13 5.15
CA GLY A 238 -8.35 26.52 4.92
C GLY A 238 -7.68 27.18 6.12
N ASP A 239 -8.46 27.68 7.09
CA ASP A 239 -7.94 28.28 8.32
C ASP A 239 -7.50 27.21 9.35
N ILE A 240 -7.37 25.94 8.93
CA ILE A 240 -6.86 24.72 9.59
C ILE A 240 -5.67 24.94 10.55
N ARG A 241 -4.93 26.04 10.42
CA ARG A 241 -3.87 26.39 11.37
C ARG A 241 -4.38 26.85 12.73
N SER A 242 -5.60 27.38 12.83
CA SER A 242 -6.16 27.91 14.07
C SER A 242 -6.65 26.80 15.00
N ASP A 243 -7.26 25.74 14.46
CA ASP A 243 -7.72 24.60 15.25
C ASP A 243 -7.06 23.29 14.80
N PRO A 244 -5.93 22.89 15.42
CA PRO A 244 -5.25 21.66 15.07
C PRO A 244 -6.03 20.38 15.45
N GLY A 245 -7.15 20.50 16.17
CA GLY A 245 -7.87 19.39 16.79
C GLY A 245 -7.13 18.77 17.98
N PRO A 246 -7.81 17.96 18.81
CA PRO A 246 -7.18 17.28 19.93
C PRO A 246 -6.10 16.33 19.42
N SER A 247 -4.93 16.37 20.05
CA SER A 247 -3.78 15.59 19.63
C SER A 247 -3.02 14.98 20.80
N VAL A 248 -2.59 13.74 20.63
CA VAL A 248 -1.86 12.98 21.65
C VAL A 248 -0.51 12.56 21.08
N ARG A 249 0.52 12.72 21.91
CA ARG A 249 1.90 12.40 21.55
C ARG A 249 2.28 11.05 22.12
N PHE A 250 2.84 10.19 21.28
CA PHE A 250 3.33 8.87 21.67
C PHE A 250 4.82 8.79 21.34
N LYS A 251 5.60 8.27 22.28
CA LYS A 251 7.06 8.24 22.20
C LYS A 251 7.56 6.85 22.53
N VAL A 252 8.51 6.36 21.74
CA VAL A 252 9.21 5.11 22.00
C VAL A 252 10.69 5.36 21.97
N HIS A 253 11.31 5.02 23.09
CA HIS A 253 12.75 5.05 23.30
C HIS A 253 13.37 3.72 22.88
N ASP A 254 14.68 3.74 22.70
CA ASP A 254 15.54 2.56 22.60
C ASP A 254 15.21 1.55 21.49
N MET A 255 14.70 2.04 20.36
CA MET A 255 14.44 1.19 19.21
C MET A 255 15.75 0.75 18.55
N ASN A 256 15.87 -0.56 18.38
CA ASN A 256 16.95 -1.23 17.67
C ASN A 256 16.82 -1.11 16.13
N LEU A 257 16.50 0.09 15.64
CA LEU A 257 16.34 0.40 14.22
C LEU A 257 17.27 1.53 13.83
N SER A 258 17.86 1.48 12.63
CA SER A 258 18.69 2.58 12.17
C SER A 258 17.85 3.84 11.89
N LEU A 259 18.43 5.02 12.17
CA LEU A 259 17.76 6.30 11.95
C LEU A 259 17.27 6.47 10.50
N LYS A 260 18.03 5.97 9.52
CA LYS A 260 17.64 5.99 8.10
C LYS A 260 16.37 5.17 7.85
N ARG A 261 16.23 3.99 8.48
CA ARG A 261 15.02 3.16 8.35
C ARG A 261 13.83 3.82 9.04
N LEU A 262 14.03 4.36 10.24
CA LEU A 262 13.00 5.12 10.94
C LEU A 262 12.51 6.32 10.13
N TRP A 263 13.41 7.03 9.47
CA TRP A 263 13.05 8.14 8.60
C TRP A 263 12.21 7.69 7.39
N VAL A 264 12.53 6.52 6.81
CA VAL A 264 11.73 5.93 5.74
C VAL A 264 10.33 5.56 6.24
N TYR A 265 10.21 4.93 7.41
CA TYR A 265 8.91 4.64 8.04
C TYR A 265 8.14 5.92 8.35
N GLY A 266 8.79 6.90 8.97
CA GLY A 266 8.19 8.21 9.23
C GLY A 266 7.72 8.91 7.96
N ARG A 267 8.40 8.75 6.83
CA ARG A 267 7.93 9.27 5.54
C ARG A 267 6.72 8.52 4.99
N LEU A 268 6.67 7.19 5.18
CA LEU A 268 5.57 6.34 4.72
C LEU A 268 4.27 6.61 5.50
N LEU A 269 4.37 6.75 6.81
CA LEU A 269 3.23 6.86 7.73
C LEU A 269 2.67 8.29 7.85
N ARG A 270 3.47 9.30 7.48
CA ARG A 270 3.07 10.72 7.61
C ARG A 270 1.80 11.03 6.80
N LYS A 271 0.84 11.73 7.42
CA LYS A 271 -0.47 12.12 6.86
C LYS A 271 -1.41 10.95 6.53
N LYS A 272 -1.08 9.72 6.93
CA LYS A 272 -1.98 8.57 6.81
C LYS A 272 -2.97 8.53 7.96
N GLN A 273 -4.11 7.89 7.71
CA GLN A 273 -5.01 7.49 8.79
C GLN A 273 -4.27 6.46 9.66
N LEU A 274 -4.59 6.42 10.95
CA LEU A 274 -3.93 5.52 11.89
C LEU A 274 -4.12 4.05 11.50
N GLN A 275 -5.32 3.64 11.06
CA GLN A 275 -5.57 2.27 10.62
C GLN A 275 -4.79 1.92 9.34
N ASP A 276 -4.88 2.76 8.30
CA ASP A 276 -4.05 2.62 7.09
C ASP A 276 -2.56 2.46 7.44
N ALA A 277 -2.06 3.24 8.40
CA ALA A 277 -0.68 3.18 8.83
C ALA A 277 -0.32 1.84 9.50
N ILE A 278 -1.23 1.25 10.29
CA ILE A 278 -1.09 -0.08 10.87
C ILE A 278 -1.04 -1.13 9.75
N ASP A 279 -2.00 -1.10 8.83
CA ASP A 279 -2.07 -2.05 7.70
C ASP A 279 -0.80 -1.98 6.83
N TRP A 280 -0.27 -0.78 6.59
CA TRP A 280 1.01 -0.60 5.88
C TRP A 280 2.18 -1.23 6.63
N MET A 281 2.23 -1.11 7.96
CA MET A 281 3.31 -1.69 8.76
C MET A 281 3.19 -3.21 8.86
N GLU A 282 1.96 -3.74 8.87
CA GLU A 282 1.68 -5.18 8.82
C GLU A 282 2.07 -5.77 7.47
N ALA A 283 1.65 -5.15 6.36
CA ALA A 283 1.94 -5.60 5.00
C ALA A 283 3.45 -5.64 4.67
N LEU A 284 4.28 -4.90 5.41
CA LEU A 284 5.73 -5.00 5.28
C LEU A 284 6.29 -6.34 5.78
N CYS A 285 5.58 -7.05 6.68
CA CYS A 285 5.97 -8.34 7.27
C CYS A 285 7.41 -8.39 7.81
N ARG A 286 7.95 -7.26 8.30
CA ARG A 286 9.34 -7.20 8.82
C ARG A 286 9.36 -7.30 10.34
N PRO A 287 10.09 -8.26 10.94
CA PRO A 287 10.20 -8.35 12.40
C PRO A 287 10.85 -7.10 13.00
N SER A 288 11.78 -6.46 12.27
CA SER A 288 12.40 -5.21 12.71
C SER A 288 11.41 -4.05 12.84
N ALA A 289 10.25 -4.11 12.17
CA ALA A 289 9.23 -3.06 12.22
C ALA A 289 8.28 -3.20 13.42
N LYS A 290 8.36 -4.31 14.17
CA LYS A 290 7.51 -4.59 15.33
C LYS A 290 7.42 -3.41 16.33
N PRO A 291 8.51 -2.75 16.75
CA PRO A 291 8.40 -1.63 17.70
C PRO A 291 7.56 -0.45 17.18
N VAL A 292 7.60 -0.20 15.86
CA VAL A 292 6.81 0.87 15.23
C VAL A 292 5.34 0.45 15.13
N ARG A 293 5.06 -0.82 14.80
CA ARG A 293 3.71 -1.36 14.78
C ARG A 293 3.07 -1.35 16.18
N ASP A 294 3.79 -1.82 17.19
CA ASP A 294 3.34 -1.84 18.58
C ASP A 294 3.13 -0.42 19.13
N LEU A 295 3.89 0.56 18.63
CA LEU A 295 3.64 1.98 18.91
C LEU A 295 2.32 2.47 18.28
N LEU A 296 2.02 2.09 17.03
CA LEU A 296 0.76 2.46 16.37
C LEU A 296 -0.46 1.82 17.03
N TYR A 297 -0.38 0.55 17.43
CA TYR A 297 -1.45 -0.10 18.19
C TYR A 297 -1.69 0.56 19.53
N ARG A 298 -0.62 0.82 20.30
CA ARG A 298 -0.74 1.57 21.57
C ARG A 298 -1.37 2.95 21.35
N ALA A 299 -1.05 3.61 20.24
CA ALA A 299 -1.68 4.88 19.89
C ALA A 299 -3.19 4.70 19.58
N ARG A 300 -3.58 3.66 18.84
CA ARG A 300 -4.98 3.37 18.52
C ARG A 300 -5.78 3.07 19.80
N THR A 301 -5.34 2.12 20.61
CA THR A 301 -5.96 1.74 21.89
C THR A 301 -6.11 2.95 22.80
N ARG A 302 -5.06 3.77 22.97
CA ARG A 302 -5.15 4.98 23.82
C ARG A 302 -6.11 6.04 23.26
N MET A 303 -6.13 6.26 21.95
CA MET A 303 -7.01 7.27 21.35
C MET A 303 -8.48 6.83 21.37
N VAL A 304 -8.75 5.56 21.07
CA VAL A 304 -10.13 5.05 20.98
C VAL A 304 -10.66 4.71 22.37
N ASP A 305 -9.93 3.92 23.14
CA ASP A 305 -10.47 3.32 24.37
C ASP A 305 -10.41 4.29 25.56
N HIS A 306 -9.38 5.15 25.64
CA HIS A 306 -9.24 6.08 26.77
C HIS A 306 -9.82 7.47 26.49
N HIS A 307 -9.77 7.94 25.24
CA HIS A 307 -10.26 9.27 24.88
C HIS A 307 -11.59 9.25 24.12
N GLY A 308 -12.09 8.08 23.70
CA GLY A 308 -13.34 7.99 22.95
C GLY A 308 -13.27 8.59 21.54
N TYR A 309 -12.07 8.81 20.98
CA TYR A 309 -11.95 9.48 19.68
C TYR A 309 -12.39 8.60 18.52
N ASP A 310 -12.94 9.23 17.48
CA ASP A 310 -13.41 8.52 16.30
C ASP A 310 -12.25 7.87 15.51
N PRO A 311 -12.23 6.52 15.32
CA PRO A 311 -11.14 5.82 14.64
C PRO A 311 -10.98 6.16 13.14
N ALA A 312 -12.05 6.56 12.45
CA ALA A 312 -12.01 7.03 11.06
C ALA A 312 -11.32 8.39 10.91
N ARG A 313 -11.38 9.23 11.95
CA ARG A 313 -10.82 10.59 11.98
C ARG A 313 -9.42 10.67 12.58
N LEU A 314 -8.85 9.57 13.05
CA LEU A 314 -7.48 9.53 13.58
C LEU A 314 -6.44 9.58 12.47
N TYR A 315 -5.67 10.68 12.41
CA TYR A 315 -4.57 10.86 11.45
C TYR A 315 -3.24 11.15 12.13
N ILE A 316 -2.16 10.64 11.51
CA ILE A 316 -0.80 10.94 11.96
C ILE A 316 -0.39 12.31 11.43
N SER A 317 -0.37 13.29 12.32
CA SER A 317 -0.04 14.69 12.01
C SER A 317 1.46 14.87 11.80
N ARG A 318 2.25 14.51 12.82
CA ARG A 318 3.70 14.71 12.84
C ARG A 318 4.41 13.45 13.32
N ILE A 319 5.61 13.25 12.78
CA ILE A 319 6.51 12.16 13.17
C ILE A 319 7.91 12.75 13.28
N TRP A 320 8.53 12.54 14.43
CA TRP A 320 9.91 12.88 14.69
C TRP A 320 10.71 11.61 14.94
N THR A 321 11.94 11.63 14.47
CA THR A 321 12.90 10.53 14.65
C THR A 321 14.17 11.15 15.18
N GLU A 322 14.57 10.71 16.36
CA GLU A 322 15.73 11.23 17.07
C GLU A 322 16.77 10.14 17.24
N ARG A 323 18.04 10.55 17.27
CA ARG A 323 19.13 9.65 17.61
C ARG A 323 19.17 9.54 19.14
N GLY A 324 18.96 8.33 19.66
CA GLY A 324 19.10 8.08 21.09
C GLY A 324 20.49 7.56 21.47
N PRO A 325 20.62 6.97 22.66
CA PRO A 325 21.90 6.55 23.21
C PRO A 325 22.57 5.47 22.34
N ARG A 326 23.88 5.31 22.53
CA ARG A 326 24.66 4.31 21.81
C ARG A 326 25.05 3.21 22.77
N VAL A 327 24.60 2.00 22.50
CA VAL A 327 25.09 0.81 23.20
C VAL A 327 26.36 0.36 22.51
N MET A 328 27.41 0.23 23.29
CA MET A 328 28.74 -0.16 22.84
C MET A 328 28.93 -1.62 23.22
N SER A 329 29.31 -2.44 22.26
CA SER A 329 29.68 -3.83 22.50
C SER A 329 31.06 -4.08 21.91
N ILE A 330 31.85 -4.91 22.57
CA ILE A 330 33.13 -5.36 22.06
C ILE A 330 32.88 -6.70 21.39
N HIS A 331 33.32 -6.86 20.15
CA HIS A 331 33.25 -8.13 19.44
C HIS A 331 34.67 -8.61 19.16
N GLN A 332 34.96 -9.82 19.60
CA GLN A 332 36.23 -10.49 19.33
C GLN A 332 36.24 -11.01 17.89
N GLN A 333 37.32 -10.72 17.18
CA GLN A 333 37.63 -11.30 15.88
C GLN A 333 38.64 -12.44 16.04
N ARG A 334 38.89 -13.14 14.92
CA ARG A 334 39.98 -14.12 14.84
C ARG A 334 41.32 -13.43 15.13
N ALA A 335 42.27 -14.19 15.67
CA ALA A 335 43.62 -13.73 16.05
C ALA A 335 43.68 -12.69 17.19
N GLY A 336 42.72 -12.69 18.11
CA GLY A 336 42.79 -11.87 19.33
C GLY A 336 42.49 -10.38 19.13
N TYR A 337 42.12 -9.96 17.92
CA TYR A 337 41.68 -8.59 17.66
C TYR A 337 40.28 -8.34 18.20
N TYR A 338 40.03 -7.11 18.66
CA TYR A 338 38.72 -6.68 19.14
C TYR A 338 38.27 -5.44 18.37
N PHE A 339 37.01 -5.39 17.97
CA PHE A 339 36.42 -4.15 17.46
C PHE A 339 35.22 -3.71 18.28
N ARG A 340 35.06 -2.39 18.33
CA ARG A 340 33.98 -1.73 19.06
C ARG A 340 32.74 -1.59 18.17
N LYS A 341 31.74 -2.43 18.38
CA LYS A 341 30.45 -2.39 17.68
C LYS A 341 29.52 -1.37 18.34
N LYS A 342 29.15 -0.35 17.55
CA LYS A 342 28.21 0.73 17.92
C LYS A 342 26.79 0.31 17.52
N LYS A 343 25.89 0.11 18.49
CA LYS A 343 24.45 -0.06 18.25
C LYS A 343 23.72 1.21 18.66
N LEU A 344 23.12 1.89 17.68
CA LEU A 344 22.30 3.07 17.95
C LEU A 344 20.92 2.61 18.42
N GLN A 345 20.54 3.05 19.61
CA GLN A 345 19.17 2.99 20.12
C GLN A 345 18.50 4.29 19.72
N ASN A 346 17.64 4.25 18.69
CA ASN A 346 16.99 5.45 18.18
C ASN A 346 15.59 5.60 18.77
N MET A 347 15.06 6.80 18.66
CA MET A 347 13.76 7.16 19.22
C MET A 347 12.84 7.63 18.12
N MET A 348 11.55 7.34 18.25
CA MET A 348 10.50 7.84 17.37
C MET A 348 9.36 8.35 18.19
N GLN A 349 8.89 9.53 17.81
CA GLN A 349 7.74 10.17 18.39
C GLN A 349 6.72 10.40 17.29
N LEU A 350 5.47 10.07 17.57
CA LEU A 350 4.35 10.32 16.68
C LEU A 350 3.31 11.18 17.39
N VAL A 351 2.63 12.02 16.62
CA VAL A 351 1.47 12.78 17.06
C VAL A 351 0.28 12.29 16.26
N VAL A 352 -0.66 11.66 16.94
CA VAL A 352 -1.97 11.37 16.37
C VAL A 352 -2.88 12.51 16.77
N ARG A 353 -3.66 12.99 15.81
CA ARG A 353 -4.74 13.93 16.07
C ARG A 353 -6.05 13.38 15.56
N GLU A 354 -7.12 13.72 16.23
CA GLU A 354 -8.45 13.61 15.63
C GLU A 354 -8.63 14.79 14.67
N MET A 355 -8.95 14.49 13.43
CA MET A 355 -9.17 15.52 12.42
C MET A 355 -10.51 16.21 12.68
N PRO A 356 -10.58 17.55 12.80
CA PRO A 356 -11.84 18.27 12.92
C PRO A 356 -12.78 17.90 11.76
N MET A 357 -14.09 17.86 12.01
CA MET A 357 -15.07 17.38 11.02
C MET A 357 -15.00 18.16 9.70
N ASN A 358 -14.76 19.45 9.84
CA ASN A 358 -14.55 20.41 8.77
C ASN A 358 -13.38 20.05 7.84
N GLU A 359 -12.23 19.72 8.43
CA GLU A 359 -11.04 19.27 7.69
C GLU A 359 -11.30 17.87 7.09
N TYR A 360 -12.01 17.02 7.83
CA TYR A 360 -12.32 15.65 7.42
C TYR A 360 -13.24 15.61 6.20
N PHE A 361 -14.31 16.41 6.19
CA PHE A 361 -15.18 16.65 5.03
C PHE A 361 -14.35 17.09 3.82
N HIS A 362 -13.53 18.12 3.98
CA HIS A 362 -12.75 18.64 2.85
C HIS A 362 -11.79 17.59 2.29
N LYS A 363 -11.17 16.77 3.15
CA LYS A 363 -10.25 15.71 2.75
C LYS A 363 -10.96 14.54 2.06
N VAL A 364 -12.04 14.03 2.63
CA VAL A 364 -12.72 12.83 2.15
C VAL A 364 -13.70 13.16 1.02
N TYR A 365 -14.51 14.20 1.19
CA TYR A 365 -15.57 14.56 0.25
C TYR A 365 -15.05 15.37 -0.95
N ILE A 366 -14.31 16.46 -0.70
CA ILE A 366 -13.86 17.38 -1.76
C ILE A 366 -12.61 16.83 -2.47
N MET A 367 -11.55 16.54 -1.70
CA MET A 367 -10.30 16.04 -2.27
C MET A 367 -10.40 14.58 -2.73
N LYS A 368 -11.40 13.82 -2.27
CA LYS A 368 -11.54 12.38 -2.50
C LYS A 368 -10.28 11.61 -2.07
N GLU A 369 -9.65 12.04 -0.97
CA GLU A 369 -8.54 11.34 -0.33
C GLU A 369 -9.07 10.40 0.76
N VAL A 370 -9.83 9.39 0.33
CA VAL A 370 -10.38 8.37 1.22
C VAL A 370 -9.27 7.40 1.63
N PRO A 371 -9.13 7.10 2.94
CA PRO A 371 -8.21 6.06 3.41
C PRO A 371 -8.48 4.69 2.79
N ARG A 372 -7.44 3.88 2.61
CA ARG A 372 -7.57 2.59 1.94
C ARG A 372 -8.35 1.58 2.78
N SER A 373 -8.10 1.54 4.09
CA SER A 373 -8.82 0.70 5.05
C SER A 373 -10.33 0.96 4.92
N VAL A 374 -10.73 2.24 5.00
CA VAL A 374 -12.12 2.67 4.88
C VAL A 374 -12.75 2.26 3.54
N THR A 375 -11.99 2.34 2.43
CA THR A 375 -12.51 1.89 1.12
C THR A 375 -12.60 0.38 0.98
N LEU A 376 -11.70 -0.36 1.61
CA LEU A 376 -11.73 -1.82 1.65
C LEU A 376 -12.93 -2.27 2.47
N ASP A 377 -13.11 -1.67 3.64
CA ASP A 377 -14.21 -1.92 4.56
C ASP A 377 -15.57 -1.72 3.89
N MET A 378 -15.77 -0.61 3.16
CA MET A 378 -16.99 -0.40 2.37
C MET A 378 -17.24 -1.49 1.33
N ARG A 379 -16.19 -1.96 0.64
CA ARG A 379 -16.34 -3.04 -0.36
C ARG A 379 -16.72 -4.34 0.29
N MET A 380 -16.10 -4.66 1.43
CA MET A 380 -16.39 -5.85 2.19
C MET A 380 -17.84 -5.80 2.69
N ALA A 381 -18.28 -4.67 3.23
CA ALA A 381 -19.65 -4.49 3.70
C ALA A 381 -20.71 -4.68 2.60
N LEU A 382 -20.45 -4.15 1.39
CA LEU A 382 -21.34 -4.36 0.24
C LEU A 382 -21.32 -5.81 -0.25
N ARG A 383 -20.13 -6.41 -0.35
CA ARG A 383 -19.96 -7.79 -0.81
C ARG A 383 -20.60 -8.80 0.15
N ASP A 384 -20.45 -8.56 1.44
CA ASP A 384 -20.97 -9.44 2.50
C ASP A 384 -22.47 -9.15 2.80
N GLY A 385 -23.10 -8.21 2.09
CA GLY A 385 -24.52 -7.85 2.29
C GLY A 385 -24.80 -7.16 3.63
N ARG A 386 -23.77 -6.71 4.36
CA ARG A 386 -23.90 -6.00 5.64
C ARG A 386 -24.44 -4.58 5.49
N ALA A 387 -24.23 -3.97 4.32
CA ALA A 387 -24.81 -2.68 3.97
C ALA A 387 -25.97 -2.88 2.98
N PRO A 388 -27.12 -2.20 3.16
CA PRO A 388 -28.21 -2.31 2.21
C PRO A 388 -27.82 -1.74 0.85
N LYS A 389 -28.42 -2.28 -0.22
CA LYS A 389 -28.09 -1.94 -1.62
C LYS A 389 -28.24 -0.45 -1.94
N SER A 390 -29.05 0.29 -1.19
CA SER A 390 -29.16 1.76 -1.30
C SER A 390 -27.80 2.46 -1.14
N TYR A 391 -26.92 1.93 -0.29
CA TYR A 391 -25.59 2.48 -0.07
C TYR A 391 -24.64 2.28 -1.25
N GLU A 392 -24.91 1.38 -2.21
CA GLU A 392 -24.04 1.21 -3.37
C GLU A 392 -23.88 2.52 -4.14
N ARG A 393 -24.99 3.22 -4.39
CA ARG A 393 -24.99 4.51 -5.10
C ARG A 393 -24.30 5.60 -4.29
N GLU A 394 -24.52 5.61 -2.98
CA GLU A 394 -23.98 6.62 -2.07
C GLU A 394 -22.48 6.46 -1.84
N TRP A 395 -22.01 5.22 -1.75
CA TRP A 395 -20.61 4.87 -1.50
C TRP A 395 -19.79 4.76 -2.76
N ALA A 396 -20.44 4.58 -3.93
CA ALA A 396 -19.79 4.54 -5.22
C ALA A 396 -18.68 5.59 -5.36
N PRO A 397 -18.86 6.87 -4.98
CA PRO A 397 -17.82 7.90 -5.09
C PRO A 397 -16.55 7.67 -4.27
N TYR A 398 -16.57 6.77 -3.29
CA TYR A 398 -15.46 6.53 -2.37
C TYR A 398 -14.74 5.20 -2.65
N ILE A 399 -15.47 4.21 -3.15
CA ILE A 399 -15.02 2.81 -3.26
C ILE A 399 -13.82 2.65 -4.19
N THR A 400 -13.92 3.03 -5.47
CA THR A 400 -12.87 2.81 -6.47
C THR A 400 -12.09 4.08 -6.79
N ALA A 401 -10.89 3.93 -7.34
CA ALA A 401 -10.11 5.08 -7.78
C ALA A 401 -10.78 5.79 -8.96
N GLU A 402 -11.43 5.04 -9.83
CA GLU A 402 -12.13 5.54 -11.00
C GLU A 402 -13.39 6.31 -10.63
N SER A 403 -14.24 5.77 -9.76
CA SER A 403 -15.44 6.47 -9.30
C SER A 403 -15.11 7.78 -8.57
N ARG A 404 -14.01 7.80 -7.81
CA ARG A 404 -13.47 9.04 -7.21
C ARG A 404 -13.09 10.08 -8.25
N ILE A 405 -12.55 9.67 -9.40
CA ILE A 405 -12.20 10.58 -10.50
C ILE A 405 -13.46 11.13 -11.15
N TRP A 406 -14.44 10.27 -11.46
CA TRP A 406 -15.72 10.67 -12.04
C TRP A 406 -16.48 11.64 -11.14
N HIS A 407 -16.64 11.31 -9.86
CA HIS A 407 -17.30 12.21 -8.92
C HIS A 407 -16.54 13.53 -8.76
N ARG A 408 -15.20 13.52 -8.78
CA ARG A 408 -14.43 14.78 -8.73
C ARG A 408 -14.69 15.65 -9.95
N ARG A 409 -14.74 15.07 -11.15
CA ARG A 409 -15.09 15.79 -12.38
C ARG A 409 -16.52 16.31 -12.34
N GLY A 410 -17.47 15.51 -11.83
CA GLY A 410 -18.86 15.91 -11.61
C GLY A 410 -18.97 17.12 -10.68
N MET A 411 -18.34 17.08 -9.51
CA MET A 411 -18.31 18.22 -8.58
C MET A 411 -17.67 19.47 -9.20
N GLN A 412 -16.59 19.31 -9.96
CA GLN A 412 -15.96 20.43 -10.66
C GLN A 412 -16.88 21.05 -11.72
N PHE A 413 -17.64 20.20 -12.41
CA PHE A 413 -18.64 20.64 -13.38
C PHE A 413 -19.79 21.39 -12.68
N GLU A 414 -20.32 20.85 -11.58
CA GLU A 414 -21.37 21.50 -10.79
C GLU A 414 -20.91 22.83 -10.19
N ASP A 415 -19.67 22.91 -9.68
CA ASP A 415 -19.08 24.17 -9.25
C ASP A 415 -18.95 25.15 -10.42
N HIS A 416 -18.45 24.71 -11.58
CA HIS A 416 -18.37 25.56 -12.77
C HIS A 416 -19.74 26.12 -13.18
N MET A 417 -20.78 25.29 -13.12
CA MET A 417 -22.18 25.65 -13.40
C MET A 417 -22.86 26.43 -12.26
N ARG A 418 -22.16 26.73 -11.16
CA ARG A 418 -22.68 27.41 -9.96
C ARG A 418 -23.85 26.70 -9.28
N ARG A 419 -23.93 25.38 -9.43
CA ARG A 419 -24.95 24.53 -8.79
C ARG A 419 -24.45 23.91 -7.49
N PHE A 420 -23.14 23.91 -7.27
CA PHE A 420 -22.54 23.35 -6.07
C PHE A 420 -22.46 24.39 -4.95
N ASP A 421 -23.25 24.21 -3.90
CA ASP A 421 -23.08 24.94 -2.64
C ASP A 421 -22.16 24.16 -1.69
N TYR A 422 -20.99 24.73 -1.40
CA TYR A 422 -19.98 24.13 -0.55
C TYR A 422 -20.46 23.96 0.91
N TYR A 423 -21.07 25.00 1.48
CA TYR A 423 -21.39 25.05 2.91
C TYR A 423 -22.64 24.22 3.21
N GLN A 424 -23.67 24.32 2.36
CA GLN A 424 -24.83 23.44 2.46
C GLN A 424 -24.41 21.97 2.36
N THR A 425 -23.61 21.60 1.35
CA THR A 425 -23.14 20.23 1.19
C THR A 425 -22.31 19.75 2.38
N ARG A 426 -21.51 20.65 2.97
CA ARG A 426 -20.73 20.36 4.18
C ARG A 426 -21.64 20.08 5.37
N ARG A 427 -22.59 20.96 5.68
CA ARG A 427 -23.55 20.77 6.79
C ARG A 427 -24.29 19.45 6.65
N GLU A 428 -24.91 19.22 5.49
CA GLU A 428 -25.60 17.97 5.21
C GLU A 428 -24.69 16.74 5.35
N TRP A 429 -23.44 16.83 4.94
CA TRP A 429 -22.49 15.73 5.06
C TRP A 429 -22.11 15.47 6.52
N ILE A 430 -21.92 16.53 7.32
CA ILE A 430 -21.60 16.46 8.74
C ILE A 430 -22.78 15.88 9.51
N ASP A 431 -23.99 16.35 9.26
CA ASP A 431 -25.21 15.86 9.92
C ASP A 431 -25.44 14.38 9.59
N LYS A 432 -25.24 14.00 8.33
CA LYS A 432 -25.29 12.58 7.89
C LYS A 432 -24.22 11.73 8.56
N TYR A 433 -23.04 12.28 8.80
CA TYR A 433 -21.96 11.57 9.50
C TYR A 433 -22.31 11.38 10.98
N ALA A 434 -22.77 12.43 11.65
CA ALA A 434 -23.17 12.38 13.06
C ALA A 434 -24.32 11.41 13.27
N SER A 435 -25.38 11.47 12.46
CA SER A 435 -26.52 10.55 12.56
C SER A 435 -26.12 9.09 12.33
N SER A 436 -25.20 8.83 11.39
CA SER A 436 -24.67 7.47 11.18
C SER A 436 -23.85 7.00 12.38
N PHE A 437 -23.01 7.87 12.95
CA PHE A 437 -22.23 7.54 14.14
C PHE A 437 -23.13 7.23 15.34
N HIS A 438 -24.17 8.02 15.57
CA HIS A 438 -25.14 7.79 16.64
C HIS A 438 -25.92 6.50 16.44
N ARG A 439 -26.37 6.21 15.21
CA ARG A 439 -27.04 4.94 14.90
C ARG A 439 -26.12 3.76 15.21
N ASP A 440 -24.87 3.82 14.76
CA ASP A 440 -23.89 2.77 15.02
C ASP A 440 -23.64 2.58 16.53
N GLU A 441 -23.61 3.66 17.32
CA GLU A 441 -23.46 3.59 18.77
C GLU A 441 -24.70 3.01 19.46
N GLN A 442 -25.90 3.36 19.01
CA GLN A 442 -27.16 2.78 19.49
C GLN A 442 -27.22 1.28 19.18
N GLU A 443 -26.95 0.88 17.94
CA GLU A 443 -26.90 -0.54 17.53
C GLU A 443 -25.87 -1.32 18.37
N ALA A 444 -24.71 -0.73 18.65
CA ALA A 444 -23.68 -1.35 19.49
C ALA A 444 -24.09 -1.51 20.95
N ARG A 445 -24.91 -0.58 21.49
CA ARG A 445 -25.46 -0.66 22.85
C ARG A 445 -26.59 -1.66 22.94
N GLU A 446 -27.51 -1.64 21.98
CA GLU A 446 -28.60 -2.61 21.86
C GLU A 446 -28.05 -4.04 21.76
N ALA A 447 -26.99 -4.26 20.97
CA ALA A 447 -26.31 -5.54 20.88
C ALA A 447 -25.67 -6.01 22.21
N ARG A 448 -25.42 -5.08 23.15
CA ARG A 448 -24.93 -5.38 24.51
C ARG A 448 -26.06 -5.48 25.54
N GLY A 449 -27.32 -5.30 25.13
CA GLY A 449 -28.48 -5.24 26.03
C GLY A 449 -28.53 -3.97 26.90
N LEU A 450 -27.83 -2.91 26.50
CA LEU A 450 -27.85 -1.63 27.21
C LEU A 450 -29.01 -0.75 26.69
N PRO A 451 -29.62 0.09 27.55
CA PRO A 451 -30.68 0.99 27.13
C PRO A 451 -30.20 2.01 26.08
N PRO A 452 -31.11 2.48 25.21
CA PRO A 452 -30.78 3.47 24.18
C PRO A 452 -30.31 4.77 24.82
N LEU A 453 -29.37 5.46 24.16
CA LEU A 453 -28.88 6.76 24.61
C LEU A 453 -30.01 7.79 24.59
N ALA A 454 -30.15 8.54 25.69
CA ALA A 454 -31.11 9.63 25.75
C ALA A 454 -30.71 10.75 24.77
N PRO A 455 -31.66 11.46 24.14
CA PRO A 455 -31.37 12.52 23.16
C PRO A 455 -30.49 13.66 23.68
N THR A 456 -30.40 13.82 25.00
CA THR A 456 -29.70 14.92 25.68
C THR A 456 -28.22 14.66 25.95
N GLU A 457 -27.75 13.41 25.85
CA GLU A 457 -26.31 13.08 25.96
C GLU A 457 -25.58 13.25 24.61
N LEU A 458 -26.25 13.81 23.61
CA LEU A 458 -25.83 13.84 22.20
C LEU A 458 -25.03 15.09 21.79
N TYR A 459 -24.68 16.00 22.71
CA TYR A 459 -23.98 17.26 22.41
C TYR A 459 -22.74 17.51 23.28
#